data_AF-A0A3M5E1H4-F1
#
_entry.id   AF-A0A3M5E1H4-F1
#
_cell.length_a   1.000
_cell.length_b   1.000
_cell.length_c   1.000
_cell.angle_alpha   90.00
_cell.angle_beta   90.00
_cell.angle_gamma   90.00
#
_symmetry.space_group_name_H-M   'P 1'
#
loop_
_entity.id
_entity.type
_entity.pdbx_description
1 polymer ?
#
loop_
_entity_poly.entity_id
_entity_poly.type
_entity_poly.pdbx_seq_one_letter_code
_entity_poly.pdbx_strand_id
1 'polypeptide(L)'
;MMPLFGYGSRMKSDAFMPTSYHLNLATWHTINAVYAQKSQLALKNMRYDIVDSTGIDRLFRLIEERAGHWLAMQVEDSKIRLTETERLHLSLERIEAGLGVELTRGLFENAVDGLLERVRNSVAQLLASAGVDPDRVDTVFFTGGSSGIPALRRSVSAMLPNARHVEGNLFGSIGSGLAIEAKKRYG
;
A
#
# COMPACT_ATOMS: atom_id res chain seq x y z
N MET A 1 -9.01 -3.89 -4.85
CA MET A 1 -9.46 -4.13 -3.45
C MET A 1 -10.68 -3.31 -3.08
N MET A 2 -10.54 -2.00 -2.81
CA MET A 2 -11.65 -1.17 -2.28
C MET A 2 -12.96 -1.16 -3.10
N PRO A 3 -12.95 -1.29 -4.45
CA PRO A 3 -14.21 -1.41 -5.21
C PRO A 3 -15.10 -2.59 -4.78
N LEU A 4 -14.52 -3.69 -4.29
CA LEU A 4 -15.29 -4.83 -3.75
C LEU A 4 -16.12 -4.45 -2.52
N PHE A 5 -15.73 -3.37 -1.85
CA PHE A 5 -16.36 -2.81 -0.65
C PHE A 5 -17.10 -1.48 -0.96
N GLY A 6 -17.48 -1.25 -2.23
CA GLY A 6 -18.30 -0.11 -2.64
C GLY A 6 -17.56 1.21 -2.84
N TYR A 7 -16.22 1.18 -2.97
CA TYR A 7 -15.49 2.39 -3.37
C TYR A 7 -15.85 2.77 -4.81
N GLY A 8 -16.23 4.03 -5.01
CA GLY A 8 -16.70 4.53 -6.31
C GLY A 8 -18.18 4.26 -6.59
N SER A 9 -18.92 3.69 -5.64
CA SER A 9 -20.37 3.50 -5.78
C SER A 9 -21.11 4.83 -5.88
N ARG A 10 -22.26 4.80 -6.58
CA ARG A 10 -23.14 5.95 -6.79
C ARG A 10 -24.36 5.90 -5.87
N MET A 11 -24.76 7.07 -5.41
CA MET A 11 -26.02 7.31 -4.72
C MET A 11 -27.16 7.40 -5.75
N LYS A 12 -28.40 7.19 -5.33
CA LYS A 12 -29.62 7.35 -6.15
C LYS A 12 -29.78 8.79 -6.67
N SER A 13 -29.15 9.76 -6.01
CA SER A 13 -29.04 11.15 -6.46
C SER A 13 -27.97 11.36 -7.54
N ASP A 14 -27.34 10.30 -8.05
CA ASP A 14 -26.20 10.29 -8.96
C ASP A 14 -24.88 10.85 -8.40
N ALA A 15 -24.88 11.34 -7.16
CA ALA A 15 -23.67 11.73 -6.45
C ALA A 15 -22.77 10.51 -6.12
N PHE A 16 -21.47 10.73 -6.03
CA PHE A 16 -20.55 9.70 -5.52
C PHE A 16 -20.72 9.50 -4.01
N MET A 17 -20.59 8.25 -3.57
CA MET A 17 -20.53 7.95 -2.15
C MET A 17 -19.28 8.58 -1.50
N PRO A 18 -19.39 9.12 -0.27
CA PRO A 18 -18.24 9.55 0.52
C PRO A 18 -17.17 8.45 0.66
N THR A 19 -15.92 8.78 0.34
CA THR A 19 -14.80 7.83 0.30
C THR A 19 -14.01 7.72 1.62
N SER A 20 -14.34 8.53 2.62
CA SER A 20 -13.60 8.62 3.88
C SER A 20 -13.49 7.27 4.61
N TYR A 21 -14.52 6.42 4.54
CA TYR A 21 -14.51 5.07 5.14
C TYR A 21 -13.46 4.17 4.49
N HIS A 22 -13.38 4.18 3.15
CA HIS A 22 -12.37 3.41 2.41
C HIS A 22 -10.96 3.95 2.64
N LEU A 23 -10.80 5.27 2.73
CA LEU A 23 -9.51 5.90 3.06
C LEU A 23 -9.04 5.53 4.47
N ASN A 24 -9.96 5.44 5.43
CA ASN A 24 -9.66 4.96 6.78
C ASN A 24 -9.24 3.48 6.79
N LEU A 25 -9.83 2.64 5.94
CA LEU A 25 -9.42 1.24 5.78
C LEU A 25 -8.07 1.09 5.07
N ALA A 26 -7.71 2.03 4.19
CA ALA A 26 -6.44 2.01 3.47
C ALA A 26 -5.24 2.46 4.34
N THR A 27 -5.48 3.01 5.53
CA THR A 27 -4.45 3.58 6.40
C THR A 27 -4.46 2.89 7.76
N TRP A 28 -3.43 2.09 8.04
CA TRP A 28 -3.37 1.22 9.23
C TRP A 28 -3.85 1.87 10.54
N HIS A 29 -3.33 3.06 10.87
CA HIS A 29 -3.63 3.73 12.14
C HIS A 29 -5.04 4.35 12.21
N THR A 30 -5.73 4.52 11.08
CA THR A 30 -7.09 5.09 11.04
C THR A 30 -8.18 4.02 10.86
N ILE A 31 -7.82 2.74 10.69
CA ILE A 31 -8.78 1.62 10.58
C ILE A 31 -9.78 1.65 11.74
N ASN A 32 -9.35 1.96 12.96
CA ASN A 32 -10.26 2.00 14.11
C ASN A 32 -11.40 3.02 13.98
N ALA A 33 -11.25 4.06 13.15
CA ALA A 33 -12.27 5.08 12.94
C ALA A 33 -13.54 4.52 12.29
N VAL A 34 -13.44 3.44 11.49
CA VAL A 34 -14.64 2.84 10.86
C VAL A 34 -15.52 2.06 11.85
N TYR A 35 -14.98 1.67 13.01
CA TYR A 35 -15.73 0.95 14.03
C TYR A 35 -16.55 1.86 14.96
N ALA A 36 -16.31 3.17 14.94
CA ALA A 36 -17.05 4.11 15.77
C ALA A 36 -18.56 4.07 15.45
N GLN A 37 -19.41 4.15 16.48
CA GLN A 37 -20.87 4.11 16.32
C GLN A 37 -21.40 5.16 15.33
N LYS A 38 -20.81 6.36 15.33
CA LYS A 38 -21.12 7.43 14.37
C LYS A 38 -20.88 7.00 12.93
N SER A 39 -19.76 6.33 12.65
CA SER A 39 -19.41 5.81 11.32
C SER A 39 -20.40 4.74 10.87
N GLN A 40 -20.77 3.82 11.76
CA GLN A 40 -21.74 2.77 11.46
C GLN A 40 -23.14 3.31 11.16
N LEU A 41 -23.61 4.28 11.97
CA LEU A 41 -24.90 4.92 11.76
C LEU A 41 -24.96 5.69 10.44
N ALA A 42 -23.90 6.43 10.12
CA ALA A 42 -23.81 7.15 8.85
C ALA A 42 -23.82 6.18 7.65
N LEU A 43 -23.04 5.10 7.70
CA LEU A 43 -23.06 4.06 6.66
C LEU A 43 -24.46 3.43 6.52
N LYS A 44 -25.14 3.12 7.63
CA LYS A 44 -26.49 2.52 7.61
C LYS A 44 -27.50 3.40 6.87
N ASN A 45 -27.43 4.72 7.07
CA ASN A 45 -28.28 5.66 6.34
C ASN A 45 -27.94 5.66 4.85
N MET A 46 -26.65 5.70 4.50
CA MET A 46 -26.20 5.69 3.09
C MET A 46 -26.61 4.41 2.33
N ARG A 47 -26.73 3.27 3.01
CA ARG A 47 -27.16 2.01 2.40
C ARG A 47 -28.51 2.12 1.69
N TYR A 48 -29.44 2.91 2.23
CA TYR A 48 -30.77 3.08 1.61
C TYR A 48 -30.74 3.93 0.34
N ASP A 49 -29.72 4.77 0.22
CA ASP A 49 -29.59 5.76 -0.85
C ASP A 49 -28.56 5.35 -1.91
N ILE A 50 -27.93 4.18 -1.80
CA ILE A 50 -26.98 3.67 -2.80
C ILE A 50 -27.73 2.96 -3.95
N VAL A 51 -27.17 3.01 -5.16
CA VAL A 51 -27.71 2.31 -6.34
C VAL A 51 -27.45 0.81 -6.28
N ASP A 52 -26.21 0.41 -6.00
CA ASP A 52 -25.81 -0.99 -5.80
C ASP A 52 -25.34 -1.19 -4.35
N SER A 53 -26.09 -1.98 -3.60
CA SER A 53 -25.78 -2.24 -2.18
C SER A 53 -24.70 -3.32 -2.00
N THR A 54 -24.34 -4.08 -3.03
CA THR A 54 -23.48 -5.27 -2.91
C THR A 54 -22.15 -4.95 -2.23
N GLY A 55 -21.44 -3.92 -2.71
CA GLY A 55 -20.17 -3.51 -2.11
C GLY A 55 -20.32 -2.95 -0.69
N ILE A 56 -21.44 -2.27 -0.42
CA ILE A 56 -21.73 -1.69 0.90
C ILE A 56 -22.11 -2.76 1.91
N ASP A 57 -22.83 -3.78 1.50
CA ASP A 57 -23.16 -4.94 2.34
C ASP A 57 -21.89 -5.69 2.75
N ARG A 58 -20.92 -5.84 1.85
CA ARG A 58 -19.58 -6.37 2.18
C ARG A 58 -18.80 -5.45 3.13
N LEU A 59 -18.90 -4.14 2.96
CA LEU A 59 -18.29 -3.17 3.87
C LEU A 59 -18.90 -3.26 5.29
N PHE A 60 -20.21 -3.45 5.41
CA PHE A 60 -20.86 -3.69 6.70
C PHE A 60 -20.32 -4.93 7.38
N ARG A 61 -20.31 -6.07 6.69
CA ARG A 61 -19.77 -7.32 7.27
C ARG A 61 -18.33 -7.15 7.74
N LEU A 62 -17.49 -6.49 6.94
CA LEU A 62 -16.11 -6.19 7.33
C LEU A 62 -16.02 -5.35 8.62
N ILE A 63 -16.92 -4.38 8.80
CA ILE A 63 -16.96 -3.51 9.99
C ILE A 63 -17.53 -4.26 11.21
N GLU A 64 -18.61 -5.02 11.02
CA GLU A 64 -19.27 -5.82 12.06
C GLU A 64 -18.33 -6.89 12.64
N GLU A 65 -17.58 -7.56 11.77
CA GLU A 65 -16.56 -8.54 12.18
C GLU A 65 -15.25 -7.91 12.67
N ARG A 66 -15.16 -6.58 12.64
CA ARG A 66 -13.93 -5.82 12.94
C ARG A 66 -12.72 -6.31 12.13
N ALA A 67 -12.96 -6.67 10.87
CA ALA A 67 -12.00 -7.33 9.99
C ALA A 67 -11.10 -6.38 9.16
N GLY A 68 -11.12 -5.06 9.44
CA GLY A 68 -10.31 -4.08 8.70
C GLY A 68 -8.79 -4.32 8.79
N HIS A 69 -8.27 -4.65 9.98
CA HIS A 69 -6.84 -4.99 10.12
C HIS A 69 -6.51 -6.33 9.45
N TRP A 70 -7.43 -7.30 9.49
CA TRP A 70 -7.28 -8.55 8.76
C TRP A 70 -7.16 -8.29 7.26
N LEU A 71 -8.05 -7.47 6.68
CA LEU A 71 -7.98 -7.10 5.26
C LEU A 71 -6.65 -6.41 4.94
N ALA A 72 -6.20 -5.49 5.79
CA ALA A 72 -4.92 -4.82 5.61
C ALA A 72 -3.74 -5.82 5.58
N MET A 73 -3.73 -6.82 6.47
CA MET A 73 -2.72 -7.88 6.47
C MET A 73 -2.79 -8.76 5.21
N GLN A 74 -4.00 -9.10 4.74
CA GLN A 74 -4.16 -9.86 3.49
C GLN A 74 -3.62 -9.11 2.27
N VAL A 75 -3.85 -7.79 2.22
CA VAL A 75 -3.32 -6.93 1.15
C VAL A 75 -1.80 -6.81 1.25
N GLU A 76 -1.25 -6.70 2.46
CA GLU A 76 0.20 -6.67 2.67
C GLU A 76 0.88 -7.97 2.25
N ASP A 77 0.32 -9.13 2.64
CA ASP A 77 0.82 -10.45 2.21
C ASP A 77 0.76 -10.59 0.68
N SER A 78 -0.35 -10.16 0.08
CA SER A 78 -0.51 -10.17 -1.38
C SER A 78 0.55 -9.29 -2.06
N LYS A 79 0.83 -8.10 -1.52
CA LYS A 79 1.90 -7.21 -2.02
C LYS A 79 3.27 -7.88 -1.98
N ILE A 80 3.59 -8.53 -0.86
CA ILE A 80 4.85 -9.27 -0.70
C ILE A 80 4.93 -10.39 -1.73
N ARG A 81 3.90 -11.23 -1.85
CA ARG A 81 3.86 -12.35 -2.81
C ARG A 81 3.93 -11.90 -4.28
N LEU A 82 3.36 -10.75 -4.62
CA LEU A 82 3.47 -10.16 -5.96
C LEU A 82 4.89 -9.67 -6.30
N THR A 83 5.81 -9.62 -5.33
CA THR A 83 7.24 -9.40 -5.60
C THR A 83 7.89 -10.60 -6.29
N GLU A 84 7.40 -11.82 -6.01
CA GLU A 84 7.95 -13.08 -6.53
C GLU A 84 7.09 -13.70 -7.63
N THR A 85 5.78 -13.38 -7.64
CA THR A 85 4.82 -13.94 -8.59
C THR A 85 4.18 -12.86 -9.47
N GLU A 86 3.70 -13.24 -10.65
CA GLU A 86 3.00 -12.32 -11.57
C GLU A 86 1.52 -12.15 -11.24
N ARG A 87 0.92 -13.16 -10.60
CA ARG A 87 -0.50 -13.16 -10.23
C ARG A 87 -0.74 -14.06 -9.02
N LEU A 88 -1.75 -13.71 -8.24
CA LEU A 88 -2.28 -14.54 -7.16
C LEU A 88 -3.78 -14.33 -7.00
N HIS A 89 -4.47 -15.35 -6.51
CA HIS A 89 -5.86 -15.23 -6.10
C HIS A 89 -5.91 -14.95 -4.59
N LEU A 90 -6.58 -13.86 -4.20
CA LEU A 90 -6.86 -13.52 -2.81
C LEU A 90 -8.29 -13.91 -2.47
N SER A 91 -8.46 -14.92 -1.62
CA SER A 91 -9.76 -15.28 -1.06
C SER A 91 -10.19 -14.27 0.02
N LEU A 92 -11.46 -13.89 -0.03
CA LEU A 92 -12.14 -13.02 0.93
C LEU A 92 -13.40 -13.71 1.49
N GLU A 93 -13.42 -15.05 1.53
CA GLU A 93 -14.57 -15.85 1.96
C GLU A 93 -15.06 -15.52 3.38
N ARG A 94 -14.16 -15.01 4.22
CA ARG A 94 -14.52 -14.47 5.54
C ARG A 94 -15.61 -13.41 5.47
N ILE A 95 -15.63 -12.60 4.41
CA ILE A 95 -16.60 -11.51 4.24
C ILE A 95 -17.85 -11.99 3.51
N GLU A 96 -17.69 -12.87 2.53
CA GLU A 96 -18.79 -13.38 1.71
C GLU A 96 -18.37 -14.69 1.05
N ALA A 97 -19.20 -15.72 1.16
CA ALA A 97 -18.91 -17.03 0.58
C ALA A 97 -18.63 -16.91 -0.94
N GLY A 98 -17.51 -17.48 -1.38
CA GLY A 98 -17.05 -17.41 -2.77
C GLY A 98 -16.46 -16.07 -3.21
N LEU A 99 -16.36 -15.07 -2.31
CA LEU A 99 -15.71 -13.80 -2.64
C LEU A 99 -14.20 -14.00 -2.74
N GLY A 100 -13.65 -13.57 -3.87
CA GLY A 100 -12.21 -13.53 -4.10
C GLY A 100 -11.88 -12.56 -5.22
N VAL A 101 -10.59 -12.27 -5.36
CA VAL A 101 -10.10 -11.36 -6.40
C VAL A 101 -8.76 -11.84 -6.93
N GLU A 102 -8.60 -11.80 -8.25
CA GLU A 102 -7.30 -11.97 -8.86
C GLU A 102 -6.52 -10.65 -8.74
N LEU A 103 -5.32 -10.74 -8.18
CA LEU A 103 -4.36 -9.64 -8.12
C LEU A 103 -3.18 -9.98 -9.01
N THR A 104 -2.78 -9.02 -9.84
CA THR A 104 -1.61 -9.16 -10.71
C THR A 104 -0.54 -8.15 -10.34
N ARG A 105 0.71 -8.48 -10.66
CA ARG A 105 1.84 -7.56 -10.50
C ARG A 105 1.61 -6.27 -11.28
N GLY A 106 1.14 -6.37 -12.53
CA GLY A 106 0.80 -5.20 -13.34
C GLY A 106 -0.24 -4.28 -12.68
N LEU A 107 -1.31 -4.84 -12.09
CA LEU A 107 -2.30 -4.04 -11.36
C LEU A 107 -1.70 -3.35 -10.14
N PHE A 108 -0.84 -4.05 -9.39
CA PHE A 108 -0.13 -3.48 -8.25
C PHE A 108 0.82 -2.36 -8.68
N GLU A 109 1.65 -2.60 -9.69
CA GLU A 109 2.61 -1.63 -10.23
C GLU A 109 1.90 -0.36 -10.72
N ASN A 110 0.78 -0.51 -11.45
CA ASN A 110 -0.05 0.62 -11.86
C ASN A 110 -0.63 1.39 -10.66
N ALA A 111 -1.05 0.69 -9.61
CA ALA A 111 -1.60 1.33 -8.41
C ALA A 111 -0.55 2.14 -7.63
N VAL A 112 0.73 1.80 -7.73
CA VAL A 112 1.83 2.50 -7.04
C VAL A 112 2.64 3.43 -7.94
N ASP A 113 2.34 3.52 -9.23
CA ASP A 113 3.15 4.31 -10.18
C ASP A 113 3.27 5.79 -9.76
N GLY A 114 2.18 6.40 -9.30
CA GLY A 114 2.22 7.78 -8.76
C GLY A 114 3.13 7.93 -7.52
N LEU A 115 3.32 6.87 -6.72
CA LEU A 115 4.28 6.87 -5.62
C LEU A 115 5.71 6.71 -6.13
N LEU A 116 5.91 5.86 -7.15
CA LEU A 116 7.21 5.70 -7.80
C LEU A 116 7.66 7.01 -8.46
N GLU A 117 6.74 7.76 -9.05
CA GLU A 117 7.07 9.05 -9.66
C GLU A 117 7.53 10.08 -8.62
N ARG A 118 6.92 10.07 -7.44
CA ARG A 118 7.38 10.91 -6.31
C ARG A 118 8.78 10.52 -5.84
N VAL A 119 9.12 9.23 -5.85
CA VAL A 119 10.47 8.75 -5.55
C VAL A 119 11.46 9.25 -6.59
N ARG A 120 11.14 9.11 -7.89
CA ARG A 120 12.00 9.60 -8.98
C ARG A 120 12.27 11.10 -8.85
N ASN A 121 11.23 11.89 -8.63
CA ASN A 121 11.37 13.34 -8.42
C ASN A 121 12.26 13.67 -7.22
N SER A 122 12.12 12.92 -6.13
CA SER A 122 12.93 13.12 -4.92
C SER A 122 14.40 12.77 -5.15
N VAL A 123 14.70 11.69 -5.88
CA VAL A 123 16.08 11.31 -6.26
C VAL A 123 16.70 12.36 -7.18
N ALA A 124 15.96 12.83 -8.19
CA ALA A 124 16.44 13.85 -9.11
C ALA A 124 16.74 15.18 -8.39
N GLN A 125 15.84 15.61 -7.51
CA GLN A 125 16.04 16.81 -6.70
C GLN A 125 17.25 16.69 -5.77
N LEU A 126 17.44 15.51 -5.14
CA LEU A 126 18.59 15.24 -4.28
C LEU A 126 19.92 15.37 -5.04
N LEU A 127 20.03 14.73 -6.20
CA LEU A 127 21.24 14.76 -7.03
C LEU A 127 21.55 16.18 -7.51
N ALA A 128 20.52 16.91 -7.98
CA ALA A 128 20.66 18.30 -8.39
C ALA A 128 21.15 19.19 -7.23
N SER A 129 20.59 19.01 -6.04
CA SER A 129 20.97 19.76 -4.84
C SER A 129 22.41 19.44 -4.38
N ALA A 130 22.86 18.21 -4.61
CA ALA A 130 24.21 17.76 -4.32
C ALA A 130 25.23 18.13 -5.40
N GLY A 131 24.78 18.60 -6.58
CA GLY A 131 25.65 18.81 -7.74
C GLY A 131 26.29 17.52 -8.26
N VAL A 132 25.62 16.38 -8.06
CA VAL A 132 26.10 15.05 -8.47
C VAL A 132 25.37 14.60 -9.72
N ASP A 133 26.12 14.32 -10.77
CA ASP A 133 25.59 13.69 -11.97
C ASP A 133 25.17 12.23 -11.66
N PRO A 134 23.98 11.77 -12.10
CA PRO A 134 23.55 10.38 -11.95
C PRO A 134 24.61 9.33 -12.33
N ASP A 135 25.42 9.59 -13.37
CA ASP A 135 26.45 8.67 -13.85
C ASP A 135 27.62 8.53 -12.88
N ARG A 136 27.76 9.45 -11.93
CA ARG A 136 28.81 9.45 -10.89
C ARG A 136 28.40 8.72 -9.63
N VAL A 137 27.20 8.14 -9.57
CA VAL A 137 26.77 7.34 -8.44
C VAL A 137 27.30 5.92 -8.59
N ASP A 138 28.26 5.53 -7.75
CA ASP A 138 28.89 4.21 -7.83
C ASP A 138 28.03 3.08 -7.23
N THR A 139 27.18 3.40 -6.25
CA THR A 139 26.44 2.38 -5.49
C THR A 139 25.10 2.91 -4.98
N VAL A 140 24.06 2.09 -5.16
CA VAL A 140 22.74 2.28 -4.54
C VAL A 140 22.51 1.18 -3.53
N PHE A 141 22.21 1.56 -2.30
CA PHE A 141 21.93 0.64 -1.20
C PHE A 141 20.43 0.65 -0.88
N PHE A 142 19.76 -0.47 -1.10
CA PHE A 142 18.32 -0.61 -0.84
C PHE A 142 18.08 -1.01 0.62
N THR A 143 17.20 -0.27 1.32
CA THR A 143 16.85 -0.51 2.73
C THR A 143 15.35 -0.45 2.98
N GLY A 144 14.88 -1.22 3.97
CA GLY A 144 13.47 -1.31 4.35
C GLY A 144 12.67 -2.27 3.45
N GLY A 145 11.62 -2.88 4.00
CA GLY A 145 10.86 -3.95 3.34
C GLY A 145 10.29 -3.56 1.97
N SER A 146 9.75 -2.33 1.83
CA SER A 146 9.22 -1.84 0.54
C SER A 146 10.28 -1.70 -0.55
N SER A 147 11.57 -1.68 -0.20
CA SER A 147 12.65 -1.69 -1.21
C SER A 147 12.76 -3.01 -1.96
N GLY A 148 12.10 -4.07 -1.50
CA GLY A 148 11.97 -5.34 -2.22
C GLY A 148 11.07 -5.27 -3.45
N ILE A 149 10.23 -4.23 -3.60
CA ILE A 149 9.30 -4.11 -4.71
C ILE A 149 10.06 -4.01 -6.05
N PRO A 150 9.84 -4.91 -7.02
CA PRO A 150 10.60 -4.94 -8.28
C PRO A 150 10.47 -3.64 -9.09
N ALA A 151 9.27 -3.06 -9.16
CA ALA A 151 9.06 -1.80 -9.88
C ALA A 151 9.84 -0.63 -9.29
N LEU A 152 9.95 -0.54 -7.96
CA LEU A 152 10.75 0.49 -7.31
C LEU A 152 12.23 0.32 -7.68
N ARG A 153 12.74 -0.91 -7.61
CA ARG A 153 14.13 -1.20 -7.96
C ARG A 153 14.41 -0.81 -9.39
N ARG A 154 13.62 -1.30 -10.35
CA ARG A 154 13.77 -0.93 -11.77
C ARG A 154 13.71 0.59 -11.97
N SER A 155 12.78 1.27 -11.29
CA SER A 155 12.62 2.72 -11.38
C SER A 155 13.86 3.47 -10.90
N VAL A 156 14.47 3.07 -9.78
CA VAL A 156 15.68 3.71 -9.25
C VAL A 156 16.91 3.35 -10.08
N SER A 157 17.03 2.08 -10.48
CA SER A 157 18.13 1.59 -11.32
C SER A 157 18.18 2.30 -12.69
N ALA A 158 17.03 2.56 -13.30
CA ALA A 158 16.95 3.29 -14.56
C ALA A 158 17.45 4.74 -14.45
N MET A 159 17.38 5.35 -13.26
CA MET A 159 17.92 6.69 -13.02
C MET A 159 19.42 6.71 -12.78
N LEU A 160 20.01 5.58 -12.38
CA LEU A 160 21.38 5.47 -11.89
C LEU A 160 22.09 4.30 -12.59
N PRO A 161 22.30 4.37 -13.93
CA PRO A 161 22.66 3.22 -14.75
C PRO A 161 24.03 2.61 -14.41
N ASN A 162 24.96 3.41 -13.89
CA ASN A 162 26.31 2.96 -13.52
C ASN A 162 26.40 2.45 -12.07
N ALA A 163 25.35 2.63 -11.28
CA ALA A 163 25.40 2.31 -9.86
C ALA A 163 25.28 0.80 -9.63
N ARG A 164 26.19 0.26 -8.80
CA ARG A 164 26.05 -1.10 -8.29
C ARG A 164 24.91 -1.16 -7.29
N HIS A 165 23.98 -2.09 -7.48
CA HIS A 165 22.89 -2.31 -6.53
C HIS A 165 23.34 -3.26 -5.42
N VAL A 166 23.13 -2.82 -4.18
CA VAL A 166 23.53 -3.57 -3.00
C VAL A 166 22.34 -3.73 -2.06
N GLU A 167 22.22 -4.93 -1.51
CA GLU A 167 21.26 -5.25 -0.46
C GLU A 167 21.96 -5.34 0.88
N GLY A 168 21.40 -4.66 1.87
CA GLY A 168 21.66 -4.97 3.27
C GLY A 168 20.66 -6.00 3.80
N ASN A 169 20.81 -6.36 5.08
CA ASN A 169 19.70 -6.98 5.80
C ASN A 169 18.50 -6.02 5.77
N LEU A 170 17.45 -6.39 5.02
CA LEU A 170 16.22 -5.61 4.78
C LEU A 170 15.51 -5.17 6.06
N PHE A 171 15.76 -5.87 7.18
CA PHE A 171 15.14 -5.60 8.47
C PHE A 171 16.11 -5.13 9.55
N GLY A 172 17.39 -5.50 9.46
CA GLY A 172 18.38 -5.28 10.53
C GLY A 172 19.45 -4.21 10.24
N SER A 173 19.65 -3.81 8.98
CA SER A 173 20.80 -2.99 8.57
C SER A 173 20.91 -1.65 9.31
N ILE A 174 19.79 -0.94 9.49
CA ILE A 174 19.76 0.34 10.21
C ILE A 174 20.02 0.12 11.70
N GLY A 175 19.35 -0.87 12.32
CA GLY A 175 19.52 -1.20 13.73
C GLY A 175 20.96 -1.61 14.07
N SER A 176 21.57 -2.43 13.22
CA SER A 176 22.99 -2.79 13.33
C SER A 176 23.91 -1.57 13.18
N GLY A 177 23.63 -0.67 12.23
CA GLY A 177 24.39 0.56 12.06
C GLY A 177 24.36 1.45 13.31
N LEU A 178 23.18 1.63 13.92
CA LEU A 178 23.02 2.37 15.16
C LEU A 178 23.76 1.71 16.33
N ALA A 179 23.71 0.38 16.44
CA ALA A 179 24.44 -0.36 17.48
C ALA A 179 25.97 -0.24 17.32
N ILE A 180 26.49 -0.31 16.08
CA ILE A 180 27.91 -0.08 15.79
C ILE A 180 28.30 1.35 16.17
N GLU A 181 27.46 2.34 15.83
CA GLU A 181 27.73 3.73 16.18
C GLU A 181 27.69 3.97 17.70
N ALA A 182 26.72 3.37 18.40
CA ALA A 182 26.66 3.39 19.86
C ALA A 182 27.92 2.80 20.47
N LYS A 183 28.39 1.64 19.97
CA LYS A 183 29.64 1.02 20.42
C LYS A 183 30.86 1.93 20.20
N LYS A 184 30.93 2.59 19.04
CA LYS A 184 32.03 3.53 18.74
C LYS A 184 32.03 4.75 19.68
N ARG A 185 30.85 5.24 20.06
CA ARG A 185 30.71 6.44 20.91
C ARG A 185 30.80 6.14 22.40
N TYR A 186 30.35 4.97 22.84
CA TYR A 186 30.09 4.69 24.26
C TYR A 186 30.78 3.43 24.81
N GLY A 187 31.45 2.62 23.97
CA GLY A 187 32.17 1.41 24.38
C GLY A 187 31.36 0.12 24.27
#